data_AF-A0A2Z2K979-F1
#
_entry.id   AF-A0A2Z2K979-F1
#
_cell.length_a   1.000
_cell.length_b   1.000
_cell.length_c   1.000
_cell.angle_alpha   90.00
_cell.angle_beta   90.00
_cell.angle_gamma   90.00
#
_symmetry.space_group_name_H-M   'P 1'
#
loop_
_entity.id
_entity.type
_entity.pdbx_description
1 polymer ?
#
loop_
_entity_poly.entity_id
_entity_poly.type
_entity_poly.pdbx_seq_one_letter_code
_entity_poly.pdbx_strand_id
1 'polypeptide(L)'
;MTFKKVKRLVRNMSAIIFIFAIVGVIFMISLMIFLAFFDDKVITNAAVMNRLTLILAALSLPGLFIQLISLLTINDKKTFTLEKKCPHCRQLIELKLTED
;
A
#
# COMPACT_ATOMS: atom_id res chain seq x y z
N MET A 1 12.59 -19.70 10.54
CA MET A 1 12.33 -18.23 10.53
C MET A 1 10.85 -18.00 10.85
N THR A 2 10.51 -17.34 11.96
CA THR A 2 9.11 -17.20 12.41
C THR A 2 8.26 -16.39 11.44
N PHE A 3 7.07 -16.89 11.06
CA PHE A 3 6.10 -16.28 10.12
C PHE A 3 5.83 -14.78 10.40
N LYS A 4 5.82 -14.39 11.68
CA LYS A 4 5.66 -12.99 12.13
C LYS A 4 6.80 -12.06 11.70
N LYS A 5 8.05 -12.55 11.63
CA LYS A 5 9.21 -11.77 11.17
C LYS A 5 9.19 -11.57 9.65
N VAL A 6 8.77 -12.59 8.90
CA VAL A 6 8.61 -12.52 7.44
C VAL A 6 7.55 -11.49 7.05
N LYS A 7 6.37 -11.52 7.69
CA LYS A 7 5.30 -10.53 7.45
C LYS A 7 5.75 -9.09 7.71
N ARG A 8 6.52 -8.86 8.80
CA ARG A 8 7.03 -7.53 9.15
C ARG A 8 8.09 -7.05 8.15
N LEU A 9 8.95 -7.95 7.67
CA LEU A 9 9.96 -7.63 6.66
C LEU A 9 9.34 -7.30 5.30
N VAL A 10 8.37 -8.10 4.85
CA VAL A 10 7.62 -7.83 3.60
C VAL A 10 6.89 -6.49 3.67
N ARG A 11 6.26 -6.16 4.80
CA ARG A 11 5.59 -4.87 5.00
C ARG A 11 6.56 -3.68 4.95
N ASN A 12 7.73 -3.82 5.56
CA ASN A 12 8.73 -2.75 5.54
C ASN A 12 9.35 -2.58 4.15
N MET A 13 9.63 -3.69 3.46
CA MET A 13 10.14 -3.65 2.08
C MET A 13 9.10 -3.05 1.12
N SER A 14 7.82 -3.39 1.26
CA SER A 14 6.76 -2.81 0.41
C SER A 14 6.58 -1.31 0.65
N ALA A 15 6.73 -0.84 1.90
CA ALA A 15 6.70 0.58 2.21
C ALA A 15 7.89 1.35 1.60
N ILE A 16 9.09 0.77 1.63
CA ILE A 16 10.28 1.38 1.02
C ILE A 16 10.15 1.44 -0.51
N ILE A 17 9.72 0.35 -1.14
CA ILE A 17 9.46 0.31 -2.59
C ILE A 17 8.41 1.35 -2.99
N PHE A 18 7.37 1.54 -2.18
CA PHE A 18 6.35 2.56 -2.41
C PHE A 18 6.92 3.98 -2.37
N ILE A 19 7.80 4.30 -1.42
CA ILE A 19 8.47 5.61 -1.36
C ILE A 19 9.31 5.83 -2.62
N PHE A 20 10.10 4.84 -3.03
CA PHE A 20 10.89 4.93 -4.26
C PHE A 20 10.01 5.08 -5.51
N ALA A 21 8.86 4.41 -5.56
CA ALA A 21 7.90 4.55 -6.65
C ALA A 21 7.32 5.98 -6.72
N ILE A 22 6.93 6.56 -5.58
CA ILE A 22 6.44 7.96 -5.53
C ILE A 22 7.53 8.93 -6.00
N VAL A 23 8.75 8.80 -5.48
CA VAL A 23 9.87 9.66 -5.88
C VAL A 23 10.15 9.51 -7.37
N GLY A 24 10.12 8.28 -7.90
CA GLY A 24 10.28 8.00 -9.33
C GLY A 24 9.20 8.64 -10.20
N VAL A 25 7.93 8.60 -9.77
CA VAL A 25 6.81 9.25 -10.47
C VAL A 25 6.97 10.77 -10.47
N ILE A 26 7.27 11.38 -9.32
CA ILE A 26 7.50 12.83 -9.23
C ILE A 26 8.67 13.26 -10.11
N PHE A 27 9.76 12.48 -10.11
CA PHE A 27 10.91 12.72 -10.96
C PHE A 27 10.56 12.63 -12.45
N MET A 28 9.83 11.58 -12.86
CA MET A 28 9.36 11.40 -14.24
C MET A 28 8.48 12.57 -14.71
N ILE A 29 7.51 12.99 -13.89
CA ILE A 29 6.63 14.13 -14.21
C ILE A 29 7.47 15.40 -14.37
N SER A 30 8.42 15.64 -13.45
CA SER A 30 9.31 16.81 -13.51
C SER A 30 10.18 16.80 -14.78
N LEU A 31 10.70 15.63 -15.17
CA LEU A 31 11.46 15.43 -16.40
C LEU A 31 10.60 15.69 -17.65
N MET A 32 9.35 15.23 -17.66
CA MET A 32 8.43 15.48 -18.76
C MET A 32 8.11 16.96 -18.90
N ILE A 33 7.86 17.66 -17.79
CA ILE A 33 7.67 19.11 -17.78
C ILE A 33 8.92 19.82 -18.29
N PHE A 34 10.11 19.40 -17.87
CA PHE A 34 11.36 19.99 -18.34
C PHE A 34 11.56 19.78 -19.84
N LEU A 35 11.37 18.56 -20.34
CA LEU A 35 11.45 18.24 -21.78
C LEU A 35 10.43 19.02 -22.61
N ALA A 36 9.23 19.24 -22.06
CA ALA A 36 8.18 20.04 -22.67
C ALA A 36 8.61 21.49 -22.95
N PHE A 37 9.49 22.07 -22.12
CA PHE A 37 10.00 23.43 -22.33
C PHE A 37 11.07 23.55 -23.42
N PHE A 38 11.75 22.45 -23.77
CA PHE A 38 12.86 22.47 -24.74
C PHE A 38 12.44 22.06 -26.16
N ASP A 39 11.48 21.15 -26.30
CA ASP A 39 11.03 20.69 -27.61
C ASP A 39 9.57 20.19 -27.55
N ASP A 40 8.65 20.99 -28.08
CA ASP A 40 7.22 20.67 -28.18
C ASP A 40 6.97 19.34 -28.91
N LYS A 41 7.91 18.92 -29.79
CA LYS A 41 7.76 17.69 -30.57
C LYS A 41 7.81 16.44 -29.70
N VAL A 42 8.47 16.48 -28.55
CA VAL A 42 8.59 15.34 -27.63
C VAL A 42 7.23 14.97 -27.04
N ILE A 43 6.38 15.96 -26.75
CA ILE A 43 5.02 15.75 -26.23
C ILE A 43 4.08 15.28 -27.33
N THR A 44 4.26 15.78 -28.56
CA THR A 44 3.39 15.38 -29.69
C THR A 44 3.69 13.99 -30.22
N ASN A 45 4.84 13.40 -29.88
CA ASN A 45 5.17 12.05 -30.27
C ASN A 45 4.38 11.03 -29.44
N ALA A 46 3.25 10.59 -30.00
CA ALA A 46 2.37 9.62 -29.38
C ALA A 46 3.08 8.32 -28.96
N ALA A 47 4.10 7.86 -29.69
CA ALA A 47 4.84 6.65 -29.34
C ALA A 47 5.69 6.82 -28.06
N VAL A 48 6.28 8.01 -27.87
CA VAL A 48 7.07 8.33 -26.68
C VAL A 48 6.16 8.53 -25.48
N MET A 49 5.08 9.29 -25.66
CA MET A 49 4.10 9.52 -24.60
C MET A 49 3.48 8.21 -24.13
N ASN A 50 3.02 7.35 -25.04
CA ASN A 50 2.35 6.09 -24.65
C ASN A 50 3.27 5.15 -23.83
N ARG A 51 4.58 5.12 -24.16
CA ARG A 51 5.58 4.38 -23.36
C ARG A 51 5.78 4.98 -21.98
N LEU A 52 5.87 6.31 -21.88
CA LEU A 52 5.96 7.02 -20.61
C LEU A 52 4.72 6.76 -19.74
N THR A 53 3.52 6.82 -20.31
CA THR A 53 2.28 6.54 -19.58
C THR A 53 2.22 5.10 -19.08
N LEU A 54 2.67 4.13 -19.88
CA LEU A 54 2.75 2.73 -19.48
C LEU A 54 3.72 2.51 -18.31
N ILE A 55 4.88 3.17 -18.34
CA ILE A 55 5.87 3.11 -17.24
C ILE A 55 5.29 3.75 -15.98
N LEU A 56 4.62 4.89 -16.10
CA LEU A 56 3.96 5.56 -14.98
C LEU A 56 2.86 4.68 -14.37
N ALA A 57 2.03 4.06 -15.21
CA ALA A 57 1.00 3.14 -14.78
C ALA A 57 1.61 1.93 -14.04
N ALA A 58 2.69 1.34 -14.58
CA ALA A 58 3.41 0.24 -13.94
C ALA A 58 3.99 0.61 -12.57
N LEU A 59 4.56 1.81 -12.43
CA LEU A 59 5.09 2.32 -11.16
C LEU A 59 3.99 2.58 -10.12
N SER A 60 2.76 2.90 -10.56
CA SER A 60 1.63 3.20 -9.66
C SER A 60 0.92 1.95 -9.12
N LEU A 61 0.96 0.82 -9.86
CA LEU A 61 0.28 -0.44 -9.52
C LEU A 61 0.61 -1.01 -8.13
N PRO A 62 1.88 -1.05 -7.67
CA PRO A 62 2.21 -1.58 -6.34
C PRO A 62 1.52 -0.82 -5.20
N GLY A 63 1.37 0.51 -5.35
CA GLY A 63 0.68 1.35 -4.38
C GLY A 63 -0.79 1.00 -4.27
N LEU A 64 -1.47 0.89 -5.42
CA LEU A 64 -2.87 0.49 -5.51
C LEU A 64 -3.10 -0.91 -4.91
N PHE A 65 -2.18 -1.85 -5.14
CA PHE A 65 -2.28 -3.20 -4.60
C PHE A 65 -2.19 -3.23 -3.07
N ILE A 66 -1.26 -2.48 -2.47
CA ILE A 66 -1.14 -2.36 -1.02
C ILE A 66 -2.41 -1.72 -0.43
N GLN A 67 -2.96 -0.72 -1.11
CA GLN A 67 -4.17 -0.03 -0.68
C GLN A 67 -5.40 -0.95 -0.74
N LEU A 68 -5.51 -1.78 -1.78
CA LEU A 68 -6.53 -2.82 -1.89
C LEU A 68 -6.43 -3.85 -0.76
N ILE A 69 -5.23 -4.33 -0.46
CA ILE A 69 -5.02 -5.27 0.66
C ILE A 69 -5.42 -4.61 1.98
N SER A 70 -5.04 -3.35 2.20
CA SER A 70 -5.42 -2.63 3.41
C SER A 70 -6.94 -2.53 3.56
N LEU A 71 -7.66 -2.23 2.46
CA LEU A 71 -9.12 -2.18 2.46
C LEU A 71 -9.76 -3.54 2.73
N LEU A 72 -9.21 -4.63 2.16
CA LEU A 72 -9.68 -5.99 2.43
C LEU A 72 -9.45 -6.38 3.90
N THR A 73 -8.27 -6.07 4.46
CA THR A 73 -7.94 -6.40 5.87
C THR A 73 -8.64 -5.51 6.89
N ILE A 74 -9.17 -4.35 6.50
CA ILE A 74 -10.06 -3.55 7.35
C ILE A 74 -11.39 -4.27 7.55
N ASN A 75 -11.81 -5.09 6.59
CA ASN A 75 -13.05 -5.86 6.65
C ASN A 75 -12.90 -7.18 7.42
N ASP A 76 -11.69 -7.53 7.87
CA ASP A 76 -11.51 -8.61 8.84
C ASP A 76 -12.10 -8.15 10.17
N LYS A 77 -13.31 -8.66 10.50
CA LYS A 77 -14.00 -8.46 11.78
C LYS A 77 -13.00 -8.61 12.92
N LYS A 78 -12.72 -7.51 13.62
CA LYS A 78 -11.78 -7.53 14.74
C LYS A 78 -12.38 -8.41 15.84
N THR A 79 -11.65 -9.46 16.20
CA THR A 79 -12.02 -10.31 17.34
C THR A 79 -11.44 -9.67 18.59
N PHE A 80 -12.31 -9.12 19.44
CA PHE A 80 -11.92 -8.57 20.72
C PHE A 80 -12.04 -9.66 21.78
N THR A 81 -10.94 -9.98 22.45
CA THR A 81 -10.94 -10.82 23.65
C THR A 81 -11.15 -9.92 24.86
N LEU A 82 -12.34 -9.97 25.46
CA LEU A 82 -12.61 -9.32 26.74
C LEU A 82 -12.38 -10.32 27.88
N GLU A 83 -11.59 -9.93 28.87
CA GLU A 83 -11.45 -10.69 30.12
C GLU A 83 -12.37 -10.09 31.17
N LYS A 84 -13.33 -10.88 31.67
CA LYS A 84 -14.22 -10.47 32.77
C LYS A 84 -14.11 -11.46 33.92
N LYS A 85 -13.97 -10.95 35.14
CA LYS A 85 -14.06 -11.77 36.35
C LYS A 85 -15.52 -12.12 36.63
N CYS A 86 -15.80 -13.41 36.79
CA CYS A 86 -17.09 -13.92 37.27
C CYS A 86 -17.41 -13.30 38.65
N PRO A 87 -18.54 -12.59 38.82
CA PRO A 87 -18.85 -11.95 40.10
C PRO A 87 -19.10 -12.95 41.23
N HIS A 88 -19.51 -14.19 40.90
CA HIS A 88 -19.80 -15.22 41.88
C HIS A 88 -18.60 -16.12 42.19
N CYS A 89 -17.81 -16.45 41.17
CA CYS A 89 -16.76 -17.47 41.23
C CYS A 89 -15.33 -16.91 41.10
N ARG A 90 -15.18 -15.59 40.88
CA ARG A 90 -13.90 -14.84 40.69
C ARG A 90 -12.96 -15.39 39.61
N GLN A 91 -13.37 -16.41 38.87
CA GLN A 91 -12.64 -16.98 37.76
C GLN A 91 -12.63 -15.99 36.58
N LEU A 92 -11.47 -15.88 35.92
CA LEU A 92 -11.30 -15.09 34.70
C LEU A 92 -11.95 -15.86 33.54
N ILE A 93 -12.91 -15.22 32.88
CA ILE A 93 -13.58 -15.75 31.70
C ILE A 93 -13.15 -14.89 30.51
N GLU A 94 -12.63 -15.56 29.47
CA GLU A 94 -12.30 -14.93 28.20
C GLU A 94 -13.53 -14.97 27.28
N LEU A 95 -14.04 -13.79 26.90
CA LEU A 95 -15.15 -13.62 25.97
C LEU A 95 -14.59 -13.13 24.64
N LYS A 96 -14.78 -13.92 23.57
CA LYS A 96 -14.43 -13.52 22.20
C LYS A 96 -15.64 -12.85 21.56
N LEU A 97 -15.58 -11.53 21.39
CA LEU A 97 -16.57 -10.76 20.67
C LEU A 97 -16.11 -10.54 19.24
N THR A 98 -16.99 -10.86 18.29
CA THR A 98 -16.88 -10.47 16.89
C THR A 98 -17.80 -9.29 16.65
N GLU A 99 -17.30 -8.17 16.14
CA GLU A 99 -18.15 -7.07 15.64
C GLU A 99 -18.96 -7.58 14.44
N ASP A 100 -20.28 -7.33 14.45
CA ASP A 100 -21.16 -7.70 13.33
C ASP A 100 -21.14 -6.69 12.19
#